data_AF-A0A1X6NQ14-F1
#
_entry.id   AF-A0A1X6NQ14-F1
#
_cell.length_a   1.000
_cell.length_b   1.000
_cell.length_c   1.000
_cell.angle_alpha   90.00
_cell.angle_beta   90.00
_cell.angle_gamma   90.00
#
_symmetry.space_group_name_H-M   'P 1'
#
loop_
_entity.id
_entity.type
_entity.pdbx_description
1 polymer ?
#
loop_
_entity_poly.entity_id
_entity_poly.type
_entity_poly.pdbx_seq_one_letter_code
_entity_poly.pdbx_strand_id
1 'polypeptide(L)'
;MDVLSFAGQVGPLLSVAAPPGLWAAAHRVLPRLPPPTVAATAGGSLPRQAAAAAAAAAAACRRAPACATAADWAARTARVWATNYTVALALFLLVATADYLVAFHLLRGRCHPGYTLDRVAARRLARHAAHSVWSLAVMAALAAPWDVAAAAGADRRFDTFAQQPGGAAATAATAVLFIAVGETYSYWLHRGMHTLPVLSTWHAAHHGVGAPTPFAAFAFHPLDGYAQGLYFHAFPFFVPVHRGAYAAFMGALSLWSVLVHDGVGEGGGGGGSWGGGPRAPPRGGGNFGQFTMTWDWACGTLVGPGEDYRRRRGDRKAQ
;
A
#
# COMPACT_ATOMS: atom_id res chain seq x y z
N MET A 1 36.82 -44.94 -1.95
CA MET A 1 36.95 -44.76 -3.40
C MET A 1 35.94 -45.69 -4.07
N ASP A 2 34.96 -45.24 -4.83
CA ASP A 2 34.59 -43.87 -5.15
C ASP A 2 33.12 -43.80 -5.60
N VAL A 3 32.47 -42.71 -5.19
CA VAL A 3 31.06 -42.36 -5.45
C VAL A 3 30.90 -41.74 -6.86
N LEU A 4 31.74 -42.14 -7.82
CA LEU A 4 31.87 -41.50 -9.14
C LEU A 4 31.33 -42.33 -10.32
N SER A 5 30.50 -43.35 -10.11
CA SER A 5 30.01 -44.18 -11.23
C SER A 5 28.48 -44.32 -11.33
N PHE A 6 27.72 -43.31 -10.91
CA PHE A 6 26.26 -43.28 -11.14
C PHE A 6 25.76 -42.07 -11.95
N ALA A 7 26.64 -41.10 -12.27
CA ALA A 7 26.28 -39.91 -13.04
C ALA A 7 26.63 -40.02 -14.55
N GLY A 8 26.62 -41.24 -15.10
CA GLY A 8 27.11 -41.51 -16.46
C GLY A 8 26.06 -41.71 -17.56
N GLN A 9 24.75 -41.74 -17.25
CA GLN A 9 23.76 -42.22 -18.24
C GLN A 9 22.48 -41.39 -18.41
N VAL A 10 22.43 -40.16 -17.91
CA VAL A 10 21.35 -39.21 -18.27
C VAL A 10 21.90 -37.81 -18.51
N GLY A 11 22.53 -37.65 -19.67
CA GLY A 11 22.94 -36.37 -20.21
C GLY A 11 23.36 -36.55 -21.66
N PRO A 12 22.39 -36.54 -22.59
CA PRO A 12 22.35 -35.42 -23.51
C PRO A 12 20.92 -35.12 -24.03
N LEU A 13 20.18 -34.23 -23.37
CA LEU A 13 19.06 -33.50 -23.99
C LEU A 13 18.95 -32.03 -23.58
N LEU A 14 19.95 -31.48 -22.89
CA LEU A 14 20.02 -30.06 -22.58
C LEU A 14 21.43 -29.53 -22.88
N SER A 15 21.73 -29.45 -24.17
CA SER A 15 22.89 -28.71 -24.68
C SER A 15 22.43 -27.84 -25.85
N VAL A 16 21.70 -26.77 -25.51
CA VAL A 16 21.74 -25.54 -26.29
C VAL A 16 22.25 -24.44 -25.35
N ALA A 17 23.56 -24.25 -25.45
CA ALA A 17 24.36 -23.06 -25.18
C ALA A 17 23.69 -21.91 -24.39
N ALA A 18 23.99 -21.83 -23.09
CA ALA A 18 24.11 -20.54 -22.41
C ALA A 18 25.59 -20.11 -22.48
N PRO A 19 25.92 -18.88 -22.92
CA PRO A 19 27.30 -18.45 -23.05
C PRO A 19 28.01 -18.28 -21.68
N PRO A 20 29.35 -18.32 -21.62
CA PRO A 20 30.15 -18.42 -20.39
C PRO A 20 30.13 -17.19 -19.46
N GLY A 21 29.11 -16.33 -19.53
CA GLY A 21 29.02 -15.09 -18.75
C GLY A 21 28.16 -15.17 -17.48
N LEU A 22 27.32 -16.19 -17.34
CA LEU A 22 26.25 -16.19 -16.32
C LEU A 22 26.70 -16.63 -14.92
N TRP A 23 27.78 -17.40 -14.79
CA TRP A 23 28.40 -17.70 -13.49
C TRP A 23 29.44 -16.65 -13.05
N ALA A 24 30.02 -15.90 -13.99
CA ALA A 24 30.94 -14.80 -13.69
C ALA A 24 30.23 -13.53 -13.17
N ALA A 25 28.90 -13.44 -13.33
CA ALA A 25 28.08 -12.35 -12.81
C ALA A 25 27.61 -12.58 -11.35
N ALA A 26 27.50 -13.83 -10.90
CA ALA A 26 27.05 -14.16 -9.54
C ALA A 26 28.10 -13.79 -8.46
N HIS A 27 29.39 -13.75 -8.81
CA HIS A 27 30.45 -13.24 -7.94
C HIS A 27 30.71 -11.72 -8.05
N ARG A 28 29.87 -10.98 -8.80
CA ARG A 28 29.92 -9.51 -8.88
C ARG A 28 28.83 -8.81 -8.06
N VAL A 29 28.01 -9.55 -7.30
CA VAL A 29 26.95 -9.03 -6.41
C VAL A 29 27.34 -9.06 -4.93
N LEU A 30 28.57 -9.49 -4.59
CA LEU A 30 29.23 -8.91 -3.44
C LEU A 30 29.86 -7.61 -3.91
N PRO A 31 29.58 -6.44 -3.32
CA PRO A 31 30.42 -5.29 -3.56
C PRO A 31 31.82 -5.73 -3.15
N ARG A 32 32.71 -5.92 -4.14
CA ARG A 32 34.13 -5.84 -3.86
C ARG A 32 34.29 -4.46 -3.26
N LEU A 33 34.44 -4.40 -1.95
CA LEU A 33 34.83 -3.19 -1.26
C LEU A 33 35.95 -2.61 -2.11
N PRO A 34 35.84 -1.37 -2.61
CA PRO A 34 36.97 -0.75 -3.27
C PRO A 34 38.15 -0.93 -2.30
N PRO A 35 39.34 -1.35 -2.77
CA PRO A 35 40.52 -1.20 -1.94
C PRO A 35 40.48 0.25 -1.46
N PRO A 36 40.64 0.52 -0.14
CA PRO A 36 40.50 1.86 0.36
C PRO A 36 41.47 2.73 -0.45
N THR A 37 40.94 3.49 -1.41
CA THR A 37 41.64 4.60 -2.03
C THR A 37 41.68 5.62 -0.91
N VAL A 38 42.70 5.46 -0.08
CA VAL A 38 43.21 6.51 0.77
C VAL A 38 43.63 7.59 -0.21
N ALA A 39 42.69 8.48 -0.56
CA ALA A 39 43.06 9.81 -0.95
C ALA A 39 43.88 10.31 0.23
N ALA A 40 45.20 10.34 0.05
CA ALA A 40 46.12 10.89 1.01
C ALA A 40 45.81 12.38 1.13
N THR A 41 44.79 12.71 1.92
CA THR A 41 44.64 14.04 2.48
C THR A 41 45.88 14.21 3.36
N ALA A 42 46.86 14.94 2.83
CA ALA A 42 48.05 15.33 3.55
C ALA A 42 47.63 15.95 4.89
N GLY A 43 47.86 15.24 6.00
CA GLY A 43 47.58 15.73 7.35
C GLY A 43 47.10 14.71 8.40
N GLY A 44 46.72 13.49 8.04
CA GLY A 44 46.30 12.45 8.99
C GLY A 44 47.33 11.33 9.16
N SER A 45 47.64 10.91 10.40
CA SER A 45 48.51 9.76 10.65
C SER A 45 47.89 8.46 10.09
N LEU A 46 48.70 7.58 9.48
CA LEU A 46 48.28 6.28 8.92
C LEU A 46 47.29 5.46 9.80
N PRO A 47 47.44 5.43 11.15
CA PRO A 47 46.48 4.75 12.03
C PRO A 47 45.06 5.32 11.98
N ARG A 48 44.90 6.64 11.80
CA ARG A 48 43.58 7.29 11.72
C ARG A 48 42.86 6.94 10.43
N GLN A 49 43.57 6.86 9.31
CA GLN A 49 42.99 6.48 8.01
C GLN A 49 42.57 5.00 7.98
N ALA A 50 43.39 4.11 8.55
CA ALA A 50 43.04 2.70 8.70
C ALA A 50 41.81 2.49 9.61
N ALA A 51 41.72 3.22 10.73
CA ALA A 51 40.56 3.18 11.61
C ALA A 51 39.26 3.67 10.92
N ALA A 52 39.35 4.73 10.12
CA ALA A 52 38.22 5.24 9.35
C ALA A 52 37.73 4.24 8.28
N ALA A 53 38.65 3.59 7.56
CA ALA A 53 38.32 2.56 6.57
C ALA A 53 37.67 1.33 7.23
N ALA A 54 38.19 0.87 8.37
CA ALA A 54 37.61 -0.23 9.13
C ALA A 54 36.19 0.12 9.64
N ALA A 55 35.99 1.34 10.13
CA ALA A 55 34.68 1.82 10.54
C ALA A 55 33.67 1.88 9.38
N ALA A 56 34.11 2.32 8.19
CA ALA A 56 33.30 2.35 6.98
C ALA A 56 32.92 0.94 6.49
N ALA A 57 33.86 -0.01 6.50
CA ALA A 57 33.61 -1.41 6.15
C ALA A 57 32.65 -2.08 7.15
N ALA A 58 32.83 -1.84 8.46
CA ALA A 58 31.92 -2.31 9.49
C ALA A 58 30.51 -1.71 9.32
N ALA A 59 30.41 -0.43 8.97
CA ALA A 59 29.14 0.22 8.66
C ALA A 59 28.48 -0.36 7.39
N ALA A 60 29.26 -0.72 6.38
CA ALA A 60 28.77 -1.38 5.17
C ALA A 60 28.28 -2.81 5.46
N CYS A 61 29.01 -3.60 6.25
CA CYS A 61 28.56 -4.94 6.67
C CYS A 61 27.26 -4.83 7.47
N ARG A 62 27.16 -3.87 8.42
CA ARG A 62 25.94 -3.59 9.17
C ARG A 62 24.76 -3.09 8.32
N ARG A 63 24.92 -2.84 7.01
CA ARG A 63 23.81 -2.61 6.05
C ARG A 63 23.36 -3.92 5.37
N ALA A 64 24.25 -4.90 5.23
CA ALA A 64 23.90 -6.21 4.71
C ALA A 64 23.02 -6.97 5.74
N PRO A 65 22.00 -7.72 5.30
CA PRO A 65 21.17 -8.53 6.19
C PRO A 65 22.00 -9.53 7.01
N ALA A 66 23.03 -10.11 6.41
CA ALA A 66 23.87 -11.15 7.02
C ALA A 66 24.74 -10.67 8.19
N CYS A 67 25.06 -9.37 8.29
CA CYS A 67 25.83 -8.82 9.42
C CYS A 67 25.00 -7.94 10.37
N ALA A 68 23.70 -7.81 10.14
CA ALA A 68 22.85 -6.90 10.90
C ALA A 68 22.53 -7.48 12.29
N THR A 69 22.77 -6.69 13.34
CA THR A 69 22.35 -7.04 14.70
C THR A 69 20.85 -6.79 14.90
N ALA A 70 20.30 -7.27 16.01
CA ALA A 70 18.92 -6.93 16.41
C ALA A 70 18.71 -5.41 16.55
N ALA A 71 19.71 -4.69 17.07
CA ALA A 71 19.68 -3.24 17.19
C ALA A 71 19.69 -2.54 15.82
N ASP A 72 20.46 -3.06 14.85
CA ASP A 72 20.46 -2.53 13.48
C ASP A 72 19.10 -2.70 12.82
N TRP A 73 18.46 -3.87 12.97
CA TRP A 73 17.12 -4.12 12.47
C TRP A 73 16.08 -3.22 13.13
N ALA A 74 16.10 -3.09 14.46
CA ALA A 74 15.20 -2.19 15.18
C ALA A 74 15.34 -0.74 14.68
N ALA A 75 16.57 -0.25 14.51
CA ALA A 75 16.82 1.10 14.02
C ALA A 75 16.37 1.29 12.55
N ARG A 76 16.53 0.26 11.69
CA ARG A 76 16.01 0.28 10.31
C ARG A 76 14.48 0.35 10.30
N THR A 77 13.83 -0.54 11.04
CA THR A 77 12.36 -0.59 11.14
C THR A 77 11.81 0.73 11.66
N ALA A 78 12.43 1.31 12.71
CA ALA A 78 12.02 2.60 13.25
C ALA A 78 12.13 3.73 12.22
N ARG A 79 13.22 3.78 11.43
CA ARG A 79 13.39 4.78 10.37
C ARG A 79 12.38 4.60 9.22
N VAL A 80 12.16 3.37 8.78
CA VAL A 80 11.20 3.03 7.72
C VAL A 80 9.79 3.41 8.17
N TRP A 81 9.41 2.99 9.38
CA TRP A 81 8.13 3.37 9.99
C TRP A 81 7.97 4.89 10.05
N ALA A 82 8.95 5.61 10.61
CA ALA A 82 8.89 7.06 10.75
C ALA A 82 8.74 7.75 9.39
N THR A 83 9.51 7.31 8.40
CA THR A 83 9.43 7.85 7.04
C THR A 83 8.06 7.62 6.42
N ASN A 84 7.57 6.38 6.45
CA ASN A 84 6.30 6.01 5.85
C ASN A 84 5.13 6.69 6.55
N TYR A 85 5.14 6.73 7.88
CA TYR A 85 4.14 7.41 8.67
C TYR A 85 4.13 8.92 8.38
N THR A 86 5.28 9.58 8.36
CA THR A 86 5.36 11.02 8.05
C THR A 86 4.87 11.33 6.64
N VAL A 87 5.27 10.55 5.64
CA VAL A 87 4.82 10.73 4.25
C VAL A 87 3.32 10.48 4.13
N ALA A 88 2.80 9.38 4.69
CA ALA A 88 1.38 9.06 4.64
C ALA A 88 0.54 10.11 5.38
N LEU A 89 0.98 10.56 6.55
CA LEU A 89 0.31 11.60 7.31
C LEU A 89 0.29 12.94 6.56
N ALA A 90 1.42 13.35 5.98
CA ALA A 90 1.51 14.59 5.22
C ALA A 90 0.61 14.55 3.98
N LEU A 91 0.64 13.46 3.21
CA LEU A 91 -0.23 13.27 2.05
C LEU A 91 -1.71 13.24 2.46
N PHE A 92 -2.06 12.50 3.51
CA PHE A 92 -3.43 12.46 4.02
C PHE A 92 -3.92 13.84 4.42
N LEU A 93 -3.17 14.57 5.27
CA LEU A 93 -3.59 15.90 5.72
C LEU A 93 -3.67 16.88 4.56
N LEU A 94 -2.74 16.84 3.61
CA LEU A 94 -2.76 17.68 2.42
C LEU A 94 -4.01 17.42 1.59
N VAL A 95 -4.26 16.17 1.22
CA VAL A 95 -5.37 15.79 0.34
C VAL A 95 -6.72 15.98 1.05
N ALA A 96 -6.85 15.56 2.30
CA ALA A 96 -8.10 15.73 3.07
C ALA A 96 -8.43 17.20 3.32
N THR A 97 -7.42 18.05 3.56
CA THR A 97 -7.64 19.49 3.68
C THR A 97 -8.02 20.11 2.35
N ALA A 98 -7.33 19.76 1.26
CA ALA A 98 -7.66 20.24 -0.08
C ALA A 98 -9.10 19.86 -0.46
N ASP A 99 -9.48 18.60 -0.26
CA ASP A 99 -10.83 18.13 -0.50
C ASP A 99 -11.86 18.86 0.37
N TYR A 100 -11.60 19.03 1.67
CA TYR A 100 -12.49 19.80 2.54
C TYR A 100 -12.68 21.25 2.05
N LEU A 101 -11.60 21.93 1.67
CA LEU A 101 -11.67 23.28 1.12
C LEU A 101 -12.49 23.33 -0.17
N VAL A 102 -12.37 22.33 -1.04
CA VAL A 102 -13.13 22.27 -2.29
C VAL A 102 -14.58 21.88 -2.04
N ALA A 103 -14.86 20.72 -1.45
CA ALA A 103 -16.21 20.15 -1.33
C ALA A 103 -17.03 20.79 -0.20
N PHE A 104 -16.44 21.09 0.96
CA PHE A 104 -17.16 21.57 2.14
C PHE A 104 -17.12 23.10 2.31
N HIS A 105 -16.25 23.81 1.57
CA HIS A 105 -16.16 25.26 1.62
C HIS A 105 -16.51 25.93 0.29
N LEU A 106 -15.73 25.73 -0.77
CA LEU A 106 -15.91 26.43 -2.06
C LEU A 106 -17.14 25.96 -2.84
N LEU A 107 -17.34 24.65 -2.93
CA LEU A 107 -18.44 24.00 -3.67
C LEU A 107 -19.54 23.47 -2.75
N ARG A 108 -19.56 23.92 -1.49
CA ARG A 108 -20.47 23.46 -0.44
C ARG A 108 -21.92 23.38 -0.88
N GLY A 109 -22.43 24.39 -1.59
CA GLY A 109 -23.82 24.43 -2.04
C GLY A 109 -24.19 23.33 -3.03
N ARG A 110 -23.21 22.79 -3.76
CA ARG A 110 -23.39 21.67 -4.70
C ARG A 110 -23.12 20.32 -4.05
N CYS A 111 -22.02 20.23 -3.31
CA CYS A 111 -21.52 18.97 -2.76
C CYS A 111 -22.23 18.56 -1.46
N HIS A 112 -22.47 19.52 -0.57
CA HIS A 112 -23.07 19.31 0.75
C HIS A 112 -24.09 20.40 1.09
N PRO A 113 -25.25 20.43 0.38
CA PRO A 113 -26.31 21.38 0.68
C PRO A 113 -26.80 21.17 2.12
N GLY A 114 -26.83 22.25 2.90
CA GLY A 114 -27.22 22.21 4.32
C GLY A 114 -26.06 21.95 5.31
N TYR A 115 -24.84 21.71 4.84
CA TYR A 115 -23.69 21.63 5.74
C TYR A 115 -23.36 22.99 6.37
N THR A 116 -23.22 23.00 7.70
CA THR A 116 -22.76 24.17 8.46
C THR A 116 -21.61 23.78 9.38
N LEU A 117 -20.54 24.56 9.37
CA LEU A 117 -19.43 24.38 10.31
C LEU A 117 -19.80 24.99 11.68
N ASP A 118 -20.51 24.21 12.49
CA ASP A 118 -20.79 24.53 13.88
C ASP A 118 -19.80 23.83 14.83
N ARG A 119 -20.01 23.98 16.14
CA ARG A 119 -19.15 23.33 17.17
C ARG A 119 -19.22 21.80 17.11
N VAL A 120 -20.34 21.23 16.67
CA VAL A 120 -20.53 19.78 16.58
C VAL A 120 -19.79 19.22 15.37
N ALA A 121 -19.91 19.86 14.22
CA ALA A 121 -19.16 19.55 13.00
C ALA A 121 -17.65 19.71 13.22
N ALA A 122 -17.20 20.79 13.88
CA ALA A 122 -15.79 20.97 14.20
C ALA A 122 -15.23 19.85 15.09
N ARG A 123 -15.97 19.46 16.15
CA ARG A 123 -15.59 18.32 17.02
C ARG A 123 -15.57 17.00 16.25
N ARG A 124 -16.49 16.82 15.29
CA ARG A 124 -16.52 15.64 14.42
C ARG A 124 -15.26 15.56 13.55
N LEU A 125 -14.93 16.64 12.84
CA LEU A 125 -13.71 16.73 12.01
C LEU A 125 -12.46 16.42 12.83
N ALA A 126 -12.34 17.00 14.03
CA ALA A 126 -11.22 16.76 14.93
C ALA A 126 -11.11 15.28 15.37
N ARG A 127 -12.24 14.64 15.70
CA ARG A 127 -12.25 13.20 16.04
C ARG A 127 -11.88 12.32 14.85
N HIS A 128 -12.42 12.61 13.66
CA HIS A 128 -12.09 11.86 12.45
C HIS A 128 -10.59 11.98 12.13
N ALA A 129 -10.04 13.19 12.17
CA ALA A 129 -8.62 13.43 11.97
C ALA A 129 -7.76 12.70 13.02
N ALA A 130 -8.09 12.81 14.30
CA ALA A 130 -7.33 12.15 15.37
C ALA A 130 -7.34 10.61 15.24
N HIS A 131 -8.50 10.04 14.88
CA HIS A 131 -8.63 8.59 14.64
C HIS A 131 -7.78 8.17 13.42
N SER A 132 -7.87 8.91 12.32
CA SER A 132 -7.07 8.65 11.11
C SER A 132 -5.58 8.72 11.39
N VAL A 133 -5.12 9.72 12.15
CA VAL A 133 -3.72 9.89 12.56
C VAL A 133 -3.24 8.67 13.35
N TRP A 134 -4.00 8.24 14.35
CA TRP A 134 -3.67 7.06 15.15
C TRP A 134 -3.64 5.78 14.31
N SER A 135 -4.62 5.62 13.41
CA SER A 135 -4.72 4.42 12.57
C SER A 135 -3.58 4.33 11.57
N LEU A 136 -3.23 5.44 10.92
CA LEU A 136 -2.08 5.53 10.02
C LEU A 136 -0.78 5.15 10.74
N ALA A 137 -0.59 5.57 11.99
CA ALA A 137 0.60 5.23 12.77
C ALA A 137 0.75 3.72 12.98
N VAL A 138 -0.34 3.06 13.38
CA VAL A 138 -0.36 1.61 13.62
C VAL A 138 -0.28 0.83 12.31
N MET A 139 -1.01 1.24 11.27
CA MET A 139 -0.95 0.62 9.94
C MET A 139 0.46 0.71 9.35
N ALA A 140 1.12 1.87 9.45
CA ALA A 140 2.51 2.02 9.02
C ALA A 140 3.45 1.10 9.80
N ALA A 141 3.18 0.83 11.08
CA ALA A 141 4.00 -0.09 11.88
C ALA A 141 3.83 -1.54 11.42
N LEU A 142 2.60 -1.95 11.08
CA LEU A 142 2.30 -3.26 10.53
C LEU A 142 2.86 -3.44 9.11
N ALA A 143 2.93 -2.36 8.32
CA ALA A 143 3.53 -2.35 6.99
C ALA A 143 5.07 -2.36 7.01
N ALA A 144 5.69 -1.82 8.07
CA ALA A 144 7.13 -1.64 8.14
C ALA A 144 7.97 -2.91 7.83
N PRO A 145 7.60 -4.13 8.24
CA PRO A 145 8.34 -5.34 7.85
C PRO A 145 8.43 -5.54 6.33
N TRP A 146 7.36 -5.25 5.59
CA TRP A 146 7.36 -5.32 4.12
C TRP A 146 8.33 -4.31 3.52
N ASP A 147 8.26 -3.07 4.00
CA ASP A 147 9.11 -1.99 3.48
C ASP A 147 10.58 -2.17 3.86
N VAL A 148 10.86 -2.73 5.03
CA VAL A 148 12.21 -3.12 5.45
C VAL A 148 12.75 -4.25 4.57
N ALA A 149 11.94 -5.27 4.28
CA ALA A 149 12.33 -6.35 3.38
C ALA A 149 12.58 -5.83 1.96
N ALA A 150 11.71 -4.95 1.47
CA ALA A 150 11.88 -4.31 0.18
C ALA A 150 13.13 -3.42 0.10
N ALA A 151 13.41 -2.63 1.15
CA ALA A 151 14.62 -1.84 1.25
C ALA A 151 15.89 -2.71 1.31
N ALA A 152 15.76 -3.97 1.73
CA ALA A 152 16.82 -4.97 1.64
C ALA A 152 16.91 -5.67 0.26
N GLY A 153 16.07 -5.27 -0.71
CA GLY A 153 16.05 -5.81 -2.07
C GLY A 153 15.26 -7.10 -2.25
N ALA A 154 14.38 -7.45 -1.30
CA ALA A 154 13.58 -8.67 -1.38
C ALA A 154 12.38 -8.58 -2.34
N ASP A 155 11.98 -7.38 -2.74
CA ASP A 155 10.88 -7.19 -3.68
C ASP A 155 11.35 -7.00 -5.13
N ARG A 156 10.40 -6.90 -6.06
CA ARG A 156 10.62 -6.87 -7.51
C ARG A 156 10.31 -5.49 -8.08
N ARG A 157 10.72 -4.43 -7.37
CA ARG A 157 10.63 -3.05 -7.87
C ARG A 157 11.88 -2.64 -8.64
N PHE A 158 11.68 -2.08 -9.83
CA PHE A 158 12.76 -1.67 -10.75
C PHE A 158 12.81 -0.16 -10.91
N ASP A 159 14.01 0.42 -10.94
CA ASP A 159 14.21 1.88 -11.03
C ASP A 159 14.07 2.42 -12.45
N THR A 160 14.32 1.58 -13.45
CA THR A 160 14.18 1.95 -14.85
C THR A 160 13.34 0.95 -15.61
N PHE A 161 12.68 1.41 -16.67
CA PHE A 161 11.92 0.53 -17.56
C PHE A 161 12.80 -0.59 -18.15
N ALA A 162 14.06 -0.31 -18.45
CA ALA A 162 14.98 -1.31 -19.01
C ALA A 162 15.31 -2.46 -18.04
N GLN A 163 15.26 -2.21 -16.72
CA GLN A 163 15.48 -3.25 -15.71
C GLN A 163 14.25 -4.12 -15.48
N GLN A 164 13.04 -3.59 -15.71
CA GLN A 164 11.81 -4.34 -15.56
C GLN A 164 11.71 -5.39 -16.68
N PRO A 165 11.48 -6.68 -16.36
CA PRO A 165 11.15 -7.69 -17.37
C PRO A 165 9.97 -7.23 -18.23
N GLY A 166 10.18 -7.18 -19.55
CA GLY A 166 9.18 -6.73 -20.53
C GLY A 166 9.08 -5.21 -20.73
N GLY A 167 9.95 -4.41 -20.09
CA GLY A 167 10.09 -2.99 -20.39
C GLY A 167 8.88 -2.12 -20.01
N ALA A 168 8.76 -0.98 -20.69
CA ALA A 168 7.66 -0.02 -20.46
C ALA A 168 6.27 -0.59 -20.78
N ALA A 169 6.15 -1.47 -21.78
CA ALA A 169 4.90 -2.14 -22.12
C ALA A 169 4.41 -3.03 -20.96
N ALA A 170 5.34 -3.74 -20.30
CA ALA A 170 5.02 -4.50 -19.11
C ALA A 170 4.60 -3.60 -17.94
N THR A 171 5.13 -2.37 -17.81
CA THR A 171 4.66 -1.44 -16.76
C THR A 171 3.19 -1.09 -16.91
N ALA A 172 2.70 -0.85 -18.13
CA ALA A 172 1.29 -0.58 -18.38
C ALA A 172 0.42 -1.83 -18.08
N ALA A 173 0.86 -3.02 -18.48
CA ALA A 173 0.18 -4.27 -18.13
C ALA A 173 0.14 -4.50 -16.61
N THR A 174 1.23 -4.21 -15.90
CA THR A 174 1.30 -4.29 -14.44
C THR A 174 0.33 -3.32 -13.78
N ALA A 175 0.08 -2.14 -14.36
CA ALA A 175 -0.92 -1.18 -13.86
C ALA A 175 -2.34 -1.80 -13.86
N VAL A 176 -2.73 -2.38 -14.99
CA VAL A 176 -4.03 -3.05 -15.15
C VAL A 176 -4.13 -4.23 -14.20
N LEU A 177 -3.07 -5.03 -14.10
CA LEU A 177 -3.02 -6.17 -13.18
C LEU A 177 -3.14 -5.73 -11.72
N PHE A 178 -2.48 -4.64 -11.34
CA PHE A 178 -2.55 -4.09 -9.98
C PHE A 178 -3.98 -3.70 -9.61
N ILE A 179 -4.70 -3.01 -10.51
CA ILE A 179 -6.10 -2.67 -10.30
C ILE A 179 -6.97 -3.93 -10.24
N ALA A 180 -6.79 -4.89 -11.16
CA ALA A 180 -7.59 -6.11 -11.20
C ALA A 180 -7.40 -7.00 -9.95
N VAL A 181 -6.16 -7.14 -9.49
CA VAL A 181 -5.82 -7.87 -8.25
C VAL A 181 -6.39 -7.13 -7.05
N GLY A 182 -6.19 -5.81 -6.97
CA GLY A 182 -6.72 -4.99 -5.90
C GLY A 182 -8.23 -5.07 -5.80
N GLU A 183 -8.91 -5.00 -6.94
CA GLU A 183 -10.36 -5.06 -6.99
C GLU A 183 -10.91 -6.43 -6.57
N THR A 184 -10.25 -7.50 -6.99
CA THR A 184 -10.58 -8.86 -6.56
C THR A 184 -10.33 -9.03 -5.06
N TYR A 185 -9.17 -8.59 -4.58
CA TYR A 185 -8.79 -8.66 -3.18
C TYR A 185 -9.78 -7.91 -2.28
N SER A 186 -10.05 -6.65 -2.62
CA SER A 186 -10.91 -5.77 -1.84
C SER A 186 -12.35 -6.27 -1.80
N TYR A 187 -12.90 -6.77 -2.92
CA TYR A 187 -14.24 -7.35 -2.93
C TYR A 187 -14.38 -8.51 -1.92
N TRP A 188 -13.48 -9.50 -1.98
CA TRP A 188 -13.56 -10.68 -1.12
C TRP A 188 -13.26 -10.34 0.34
N LEU A 189 -12.28 -9.46 0.58
CA LEU A 189 -11.94 -9.03 1.92
C LEU A 189 -13.09 -8.23 2.54
N HIS A 190 -13.65 -7.26 1.83
CA HIS A 190 -14.75 -6.43 2.32
C HIS A 190 -15.99 -7.28 2.56
N ARG A 191 -16.34 -8.21 1.66
CA ARG A 191 -17.39 -9.19 1.91
C ARG A 191 -17.10 -10.03 3.17
N GLY A 192 -15.86 -10.51 3.31
CA GLY A 192 -15.38 -11.24 4.48
C GLY A 192 -15.50 -10.42 5.77
N MET A 193 -15.24 -9.12 5.71
CA MET A 193 -15.40 -8.19 6.82
C MET A 193 -16.84 -8.02 7.25
N HIS A 194 -17.82 -8.25 6.38
CA HIS A 194 -19.24 -8.27 6.79
C HIS A 194 -19.72 -9.66 7.26
N THR A 195 -19.03 -10.74 6.91
CA THR A 195 -19.48 -12.12 7.20
C THR A 195 -18.69 -12.86 8.27
N LEU A 196 -17.43 -12.50 8.51
CA LEU A 196 -16.53 -13.18 9.46
C LEU A 196 -16.50 -12.42 10.80
N PRO A 197 -16.76 -13.08 11.95
CA PRO A 197 -16.97 -12.38 13.23
C PRO A 197 -15.83 -11.44 13.68
N VAL A 198 -14.58 -11.89 13.55
CA VAL A 198 -13.40 -11.10 13.95
C VAL A 198 -13.24 -9.87 13.08
N LEU A 199 -13.32 -10.05 11.76
CA LEU A 199 -13.18 -8.95 10.80
C LEU A 199 -14.34 -7.97 10.90
N SER A 200 -15.57 -8.47 11.13
CA SER A 200 -16.76 -7.65 11.33
C SER A 200 -16.67 -6.79 12.58
N THR A 201 -16.07 -7.29 13.66
CA THR A 201 -15.85 -6.48 14.86
C THR A 201 -14.95 -5.26 14.58
N TRP A 202 -13.87 -5.46 13.82
CA TRP A 202 -12.98 -4.36 13.43
C TRP A 202 -13.63 -3.42 12.41
N HIS A 203 -14.34 -3.99 11.44
CA HIS A 203 -14.99 -3.25 10.37
C HIS A 203 -16.22 -2.46 10.83
N ALA A 204 -16.90 -2.90 11.89
CA ALA A 204 -17.98 -2.15 12.51
C ALA A 204 -17.52 -0.77 13.02
N ALA A 205 -16.24 -0.63 13.43
CA ALA A 205 -15.70 0.66 13.82
C ALA A 205 -15.68 1.65 12.64
N HIS A 206 -15.38 1.17 11.43
CA HIS A 206 -15.39 1.97 10.22
C HIS A 206 -16.82 2.46 9.89
N HIS A 207 -17.81 1.55 9.86
CA HIS A 207 -19.21 1.93 9.61
C HIS A 207 -19.85 2.74 10.76
N GLY A 208 -19.26 2.68 11.94
CA GLY A 208 -19.65 3.49 13.10
C GLY A 208 -19.17 4.94 13.05
N VAL A 209 -18.21 5.26 12.17
CA VAL A 209 -17.87 6.64 11.86
C VAL A 209 -19.08 7.28 11.21
N GLY A 210 -19.61 8.35 11.82
CA GLY A 210 -20.86 8.98 11.40
C GLY A 210 -20.76 9.68 10.03
N ALA A 211 -21.43 10.83 9.87
CA ALA A 211 -21.45 11.54 8.60
C ALA A 211 -20.04 11.66 7.94
N PRO A 212 -19.88 11.22 6.68
CA PRO A 212 -18.59 11.17 6.01
C PRO A 212 -17.95 12.56 5.93
N THR A 213 -16.63 12.58 6.05
CA THR A 213 -15.78 13.76 5.86
C THR A 213 -14.44 13.28 5.31
N PRO A 214 -13.71 14.08 4.53
CA PRO A 214 -12.40 13.67 4.02
C PRO A 214 -11.40 13.24 5.11
N PHE A 215 -11.51 13.80 6.32
CA PHE A 215 -10.66 13.42 7.45
C PHE A 215 -11.00 12.05 8.07
N ALA A 216 -12.08 11.41 7.65
CA ALA A 216 -12.48 10.06 8.06
C ALA A 216 -11.89 8.96 7.17
N ALA A 217 -11.16 9.33 6.10
CA ALA A 217 -10.63 8.41 5.10
C ALA A 217 -9.69 7.31 5.64
N PHE A 218 -9.15 7.49 6.85
CA PHE A 218 -8.37 6.46 7.54
C PHE A 218 -8.87 6.18 8.97
N ALA A 219 -10.11 6.57 9.28
CA ALA A 219 -10.71 6.41 10.60
C ALA A 219 -11.27 4.99 10.81
N PHE A 220 -10.45 3.97 10.54
CA PHE A 220 -10.81 2.56 10.67
C PHE A 220 -10.22 1.95 11.94
N HIS A 221 -10.59 0.72 12.28
CA HIS A 221 -9.72 -0.06 13.13
C HIS A 221 -8.38 -0.31 12.39
N PRO A 222 -7.19 -0.17 12.99
CA PRO A 222 -5.94 -0.24 12.23
C PRO A 222 -5.69 -1.60 11.58
N LEU A 223 -6.16 -2.68 12.20
CA LEU A 223 -6.10 -4.02 11.60
C LEU A 223 -7.05 -4.18 10.41
N ASP A 224 -8.17 -3.46 10.40
CA ASP A 224 -9.06 -3.40 9.24
C ASP A 224 -8.37 -2.66 8.10
N GLY A 225 -7.89 -1.43 8.36
CA GLY A 225 -7.16 -0.66 7.36
C GLY A 225 -5.90 -1.35 6.83
N TYR A 226 -5.13 -2.01 7.69
CA TYR A 226 -3.96 -2.81 7.28
C TYR A 226 -4.37 -4.00 6.42
N ALA A 227 -5.43 -4.73 6.78
CA ALA A 227 -5.94 -5.82 5.95
C ALA A 227 -6.35 -5.30 4.58
N GLN A 228 -7.14 -4.22 4.50
CA GLN A 228 -7.53 -3.63 3.20
C GLN A 228 -6.31 -3.18 2.38
N GLY A 229 -5.27 -2.66 3.03
CA GLY A 229 -4.04 -2.21 2.37
C GLY A 229 -3.00 -3.31 2.09
N LEU A 230 -3.20 -4.55 2.58
CA LEU A 230 -2.18 -5.59 2.56
C LEU A 230 -1.71 -5.92 1.15
N TYR A 231 -2.61 -5.93 0.18
CA TYR A 231 -2.26 -6.25 -1.20
C TYR A 231 -1.29 -5.24 -1.80
N PHE A 232 -1.33 -3.96 -1.38
CA PHE A 232 -0.38 -2.96 -1.83
C PHE A 232 1.04 -3.37 -1.45
N HIS A 233 1.24 -3.72 -0.18
CA HIS A 233 2.55 -4.12 0.35
C HIS A 233 3.05 -5.44 -0.24
N ALA A 234 2.15 -6.39 -0.45
CA ALA A 234 2.49 -7.71 -0.97
C ALA A 234 2.76 -7.72 -2.49
N PHE A 235 2.02 -6.94 -3.27
CA PHE A 235 2.09 -6.94 -4.74
C PHE A 235 3.51 -6.89 -5.32
N PRO A 236 4.40 -5.93 -4.93
CA PRO A 236 5.73 -5.83 -5.51
C PRO A 236 6.64 -7.04 -5.19
N PHE A 237 6.30 -7.89 -4.22
CA PHE A 237 7.07 -9.11 -3.95
C PHE A 237 6.79 -10.21 -4.97
N PHE A 238 5.60 -10.20 -5.57
CA PHE A 238 5.18 -11.23 -6.53
C PHE A 238 5.32 -10.74 -7.97
N VAL A 239 4.99 -9.47 -8.23
CA VAL A 239 4.87 -8.91 -9.58
C VAL A 239 5.96 -7.87 -9.85
N PRO A 240 6.74 -8.01 -10.95
CA PRO A 240 7.63 -6.98 -11.43
C PRO A 240 6.92 -5.64 -11.68
N VAL A 241 7.39 -4.57 -11.05
CA VAL A 241 6.78 -3.24 -11.21
C VAL A 241 7.83 -2.14 -11.21
N HIS A 242 7.62 -1.13 -12.06
CA HIS A 242 8.43 0.08 -12.05
C HIS A 242 8.20 0.88 -10.77
N ARG A 243 9.27 1.27 -10.06
CA ARG A 243 9.21 1.94 -8.76
C ARG A 243 8.42 3.25 -8.81
N GLY A 244 8.63 4.05 -9.85
CA GLY A 244 7.88 5.29 -10.07
C GLY A 244 6.40 5.06 -10.36
N ALA A 245 6.06 3.98 -11.09
CA ALA A 245 4.66 3.66 -11.39
C ALA A 245 3.94 3.18 -10.12
N TYR A 246 4.59 2.32 -9.33
CA TYR A 246 4.09 1.90 -8.04
C TYR A 246 3.85 3.09 -7.09
N ALA A 247 4.79 4.04 -7.00
CA ALA A 247 4.61 5.25 -6.22
C ALA A 247 3.42 6.10 -6.70
N ALA A 248 3.25 6.24 -8.02
CA ALA A 248 2.10 6.94 -8.59
C ALA A 248 0.77 6.25 -8.25
N PHE A 249 0.71 4.91 -8.28
CA PHE A 249 -0.48 4.17 -7.86
C PHE A 249 -0.80 4.42 -6.38
N MET A 250 0.20 4.33 -5.50
CA MET A 250 -0.01 4.61 -4.08
C MET A 250 -0.51 6.03 -3.83
N GLY A 251 0.00 7.02 -4.58
CA GLY A 251 -0.51 8.40 -4.55
C GLY A 251 -1.96 8.52 -5.03
N ALA A 252 -2.28 7.92 -6.18
CA ALA A 252 -3.64 7.92 -6.74
C ALA A 252 -4.64 7.21 -5.82
N LEU A 253 -4.24 6.11 -5.19
CA LEU A 253 -5.04 5.40 -4.19
C LEU A 253 -5.26 6.22 -2.93
N SER A 254 -4.25 6.95 -2.49
CA SER A 254 -4.38 7.83 -1.32
C SER A 254 -5.37 8.96 -1.60
N LEU A 255 -5.34 9.52 -2.82
CA LEU A 255 -6.34 10.47 -3.28
C LEU A 255 -7.73 9.83 -3.34
N TRP A 256 -7.86 8.68 -4.00
CA TRP A 256 -9.11 7.92 -4.10
C TRP A 256 -9.73 7.67 -2.72
N SER A 257 -8.94 7.17 -1.77
CA SER A 257 -9.39 6.89 -0.40
C SER A 257 -9.98 8.11 0.28
N VAL A 258 -9.46 9.32 0.03
CA VAL A 258 -10.07 10.54 0.57
C VAL A 258 -11.39 10.86 -0.14
N LEU A 259 -11.39 10.86 -1.47
CA LEU A 259 -12.55 11.24 -2.28
C LEU A 259 -13.75 10.32 -2.08
N VAL A 260 -13.56 9.04 -1.77
CA VAL A 260 -14.68 8.12 -1.48
C VAL A 260 -15.27 8.29 -0.07
N HIS A 261 -14.61 9.05 0.80
CA HIS A 261 -15.05 9.32 2.19
C HIS A 261 -15.54 10.75 2.41
N ASP A 262 -15.59 11.58 1.37
CA ASP A 262 -16.07 12.96 1.48
C ASP A 262 -17.62 13.05 1.53
N GLY A 263 -18.33 12.00 1.11
CA GLY A 263 -19.79 11.95 1.11
C GLY A 263 -20.45 12.76 -0.01
N VAL A 264 -19.68 13.22 -0.99
CA VAL A 264 -20.24 13.91 -2.16
C VAL A 264 -21.14 12.95 -2.92
N GLY A 265 -22.32 13.43 -3.33
CA GLY A 265 -23.32 12.60 -4.00
C GLY A 265 -24.29 11.86 -3.08
N GLU A 266 -24.07 11.84 -1.76
CA GLU A 266 -25.01 11.21 -0.82
C GLU A 266 -26.33 11.98 -0.65
N GLY A 267 -26.35 13.28 -1.01
CA GLY A 267 -27.46 14.22 -0.83
C GLY A 267 -28.50 14.31 -1.96
N GLY A 268 -28.58 13.31 -2.85
CA GLY A 268 -29.68 13.23 -3.84
C GLY A 268 -29.45 13.94 -5.18
N GLY A 269 -28.22 14.38 -5.46
CA GLY A 269 -27.84 15.04 -6.73
C GLY A 269 -27.37 14.10 -7.86
N GLY A 270 -27.65 12.79 -7.79
CA GLY A 270 -27.42 11.84 -8.88
C GLY A 270 -25.96 11.51 -9.26
N GLY A 271 -24.96 12.23 -8.77
CA GLY A 271 -23.55 11.86 -8.91
C GLY A 271 -23.09 10.98 -7.73
N GLY A 272 -22.20 10.01 -7.97
CA GLY A 272 -21.51 9.30 -6.87
C GLY A 272 -20.57 10.23 -6.09
N SER A 273 -19.73 9.66 -5.22
CA SER A 273 -18.55 10.36 -4.68
C SER A 273 -17.74 11.00 -5.81
N TRP A 274 -16.92 12.01 -5.54
CA TRP A 274 -15.96 12.53 -6.54
C TRP A 274 -15.08 11.43 -7.13
N GLY A 275 -14.80 10.38 -6.36
CA GLY A 275 -14.10 9.18 -6.86
C GLY A 275 -14.95 8.33 -7.80
N GLY A 276 -16.28 8.44 -7.76
CA GLY A 276 -17.16 7.58 -8.56
C GLY A 276 -17.17 6.12 -8.10
N GLY A 277 -16.66 5.85 -6.89
CA GLY A 277 -16.58 4.52 -6.31
C GLY A 277 -17.95 3.92 -5.96
N PRO A 278 -18.03 2.58 -5.81
CA PRO A 278 -19.26 1.90 -5.41
C PRO A 278 -19.79 2.41 -4.07
N ARG A 279 -21.11 2.64 -3.98
CA ARG A 279 -21.75 3.07 -2.73
C ARG A 279 -22.10 1.87 -1.88
N ALA A 280 -21.45 1.70 -0.74
CA ALA A 280 -21.85 0.70 0.25
C ALA A 280 -23.22 1.05 0.88
N PRO A 281 -24.13 0.08 1.04
CA PRO A 281 -25.39 0.30 1.75
C PRO A 281 -25.14 0.47 3.27
N PRO A 282 -25.93 1.30 3.99
CA PRO A 282 -25.66 1.65 5.39
C PRO A 282 -25.70 0.50 6.41
N ARG A 283 -26.30 -0.64 6.04
CA ARG A 283 -26.41 -1.82 6.91
C ARG A 283 -25.48 -2.95 6.47
N GLY A 284 -24.54 -2.67 5.57
CA GLY A 284 -23.75 -3.69 4.88
C GLY A 284 -24.62 -4.58 3.98
N GLY A 285 -23.99 -5.56 3.33
CA GLY A 285 -24.69 -6.60 2.58
C GLY A 285 -24.75 -6.42 1.06
N GLY A 286 -23.91 -5.58 0.49
CA GLY A 286 -23.70 -5.47 -0.97
C GLY A 286 -22.75 -4.34 -1.34
N ASN A 287 -22.43 -4.21 -2.63
CA ASN A 287 -21.50 -3.21 -3.18
C ASN A 287 -20.13 -3.24 -2.46
N PHE A 288 -19.48 -4.40 -2.45
CA PHE A 288 -18.22 -4.63 -1.76
C PHE A 288 -16.98 -4.20 -2.57
N GLY A 289 -17.09 -4.00 -3.89
CA GLY A 289 -15.99 -3.57 -4.75
C GLY A 289 -15.42 -2.21 -4.36
N GLN A 290 -14.12 -1.98 -4.64
CA GLN A 290 -13.42 -0.77 -4.24
C GLN A 290 -13.44 0.30 -5.33
N PHE A 291 -13.16 -0.08 -6.58
CA PHE A 291 -13.09 0.83 -7.72
C PHE A 291 -14.28 0.68 -8.67
N THR A 292 -14.82 -0.52 -8.78
CA THR A 292 -15.86 -0.93 -9.72
C THR A 292 -16.91 -1.81 -9.04
N MET A 293 -18.01 -2.09 -9.74
CA MET A 293 -19.05 -3.02 -9.26
C MET A 293 -18.99 -4.39 -9.96
N THR A 294 -17.86 -4.70 -10.60
CA THR A 294 -17.72 -5.89 -11.46
C THR A 294 -17.98 -7.18 -10.69
N TRP A 295 -17.36 -7.33 -9.51
CA TRP A 295 -17.56 -8.49 -8.65
C TRP A 295 -18.93 -8.52 -7.99
N ASP A 296 -19.48 -7.35 -7.64
CA ASP A 296 -20.82 -7.27 -7.10
C ASP A 296 -21.89 -7.74 -8.09
N TRP A 297 -21.73 -7.37 -9.36
CA TRP A 297 -22.56 -7.90 -10.43
C TRP A 297 -22.34 -9.41 -10.62
N ALA A 298 -21.08 -9.85 -10.72
CA ALA A 298 -20.75 -11.26 -10.97
C ALA A 298 -21.20 -12.20 -9.84
N CYS A 299 -21.23 -11.73 -8.60
CA CYS A 299 -21.59 -12.50 -7.43
C CYS A 299 -23.01 -12.23 -6.90
N GLY A 300 -23.79 -11.37 -7.56
CA GLY A 300 -25.16 -11.04 -7.14
C GLY A 300 -25.25 -10.26 -5.84
N THR A 301 -24.25 -9.44 -5.51
CA THR A 301 -24.22 -8.55 -4.33
C THR A 301 -24.37 -7.08 -4.69
N LEU A 302 -24.67 -6.77 -5.96
CA LEU A 302 -24.98 -5.43 -6.42
C LEU A 302 -26.31 -4.94 -5.82
N VAL A 303 -26.28 -3.81 -5.12
CA VAL A 303 -27.47 -3.17 -4.55
C VAL A 303 -27.66 -1.80 -5.20
N GLY A 304 -28.76 -1.66 -5.94
CA GLY A 304 -29.13 -0.39 -6.57
C GLY A 304 -29.75 0.62 -5.58
N PRO A 305 -29.80 1.92 -5.94
CA PRO A 305 -30.40 2.96 -5.09
C PRO A 305 -31.85 2.69 -4.67
N GLY A 306 -32.66 2.07 -5.54
CA GLY A 306 -34.07 1.73 -5.26
C GLY A 306 -34.26 0.48 -4.41
N GLU A 307 -33.27 -0.42 -4.35
CA GLU A 307 -33.31 -1.60 -3.47
C GLU A 307 -32.85 -1.25 -2.04
N ASP A 308 -31.87 -0.36 -1.90
CA ASP A 308 -31.47 0.18 -0.60
C ASP A 308 -32.65 0.88 0.09
N TYR A 309 -33.43 1.68 -0.65
CA TYR A 309 -34.63 2.33 -0.12
C TYR A 309 -35.68 1.33 0.42
N ARG A 310 -35.97 0.26 -0.33
CA ARG A 310 -36.92 -0.79 0.09
C ARG A 310 -36.43 -1.55 1.32
N ARG A 311 -35.13 -1.86 1.39
CA ARG A 311 -34.50 -2.47 2.58
C ARG A 311 -34.52 -1.53 3.79
N ARG A 312 -34.37 -0.22 3.60
CA ARG A 312 -34.47 0.79 4.68
C ARG A 312 -35.88 0.84 5.28
N ARG A 313 -36.93 0.74 4.45
CA ARG A 313 -38.35 0.73 4.90
C ARG A 313 -38.80 -0.58 5.54
N GLY A 314 -38.03 -1.66 5.42
CA GLY A 314 -38.39 -2.94 6.03
C GLY A 314 -39.60 -3.60 5.36
N ASP A 315 -39.79 -3.42 4.05
CA ASP A 315 -40.85 -4.10 3.31
C ASP A 315 -40.57 -5.62 3.27
N ARG A 316 -41.08 -6.34 4.27
CA ARG A 316 -41.17 -7.81 4.31
C ARG A 316 -42.29 -8.32 3.39
N LYS A 317 -42.22 -8.00 2.10
CA LYS A 317 -43.15 -8.58 1.10
C LYS A 317 -42.40 -9.04 -0.14
N ALA A 318 -41.72 -10.18 0.01
CA ALA A 318 -41.52 -11.19 -1.05
C ALA A 318 -40.65 -12.32 -0.47
N GLN A 319 -41.29 -13.21 0.28
CA GLN A 319 -40.96 -14.65 0.30
C GLN A 319 -42.29 -15.38 0.10
#